data_AF-I3EFB0-F1
#
_entry.id   AF-I3EFB0-F1
#
_cell.length_a   1.000
_cell.length_b   1.000
_cell.length_c   1.000
_cell.angle_alpha   90.00
_cell.angle_beta   90.00
_cell.angle_gamma   90.00
#
_symmetry.space_group_name_H-M   'P 1'
#
loop_
_entity.id
_entity.type
_entity.pdbx_description
1 polymer ?
#
loop_
_entity_poly.entity_id
_entity_poly.type
_entity_poly.pdbx_seq_one_letter_code
_entity_poly.pdbx_strand_id
1 'polypeptide(L)'
;MYLFNYNNKLNMFNEGEIKTLTEVAKILLYNDGVYRNIDKVLFTPDEFKSNQRFITHCIINNDTYSKYLGKYAFIRQFHMQEVISCVFSVLSMVCSLNCIIYTLYIKYKYINKSNNAVCNKSYNNNSTGYNTHSRISNNLYSNNSTVCNKSYNSTGYNTHSTISITNNTMYNILYTIRTINNTLINKLYPYNTNNNTIDNKLYTYINILLIYYIINTITWLSSGLFHIRDIYITQCVDYFSAILSIFTSIAISLYRLYLINTHCVLSIIWFIHILYMLNNFNFLYNSIICGVFYCLNVILWYIWYTSIKEYSYSRILVLIISGMCISVLFQVIDFGPIYFLLDSHALWHILGFIFSTFLYVFIIIDLYYIKDILYNIQ
;
A
#
# COMPACT_ATOMS: atom_id res chain seq x y z
N MET A 1 25.14 -36.64 35.14
CA MET A 1 25.97 -35.72 35.94
C MET A 1 27.04 -35.11 35.04
N TYR A 2 26.66 -34.16 34.18
CA TYR A 2 27.60 -33.32 33.45
C TYR A 2 27.21 -31.87 33.75
N LEU A 3 27.92 -31.30 34.73
CA LEU A 3 27.87 -29.89 35.10
C LEU A 3 28.42 -29.07 33.92
N PHE A 4 27.54 -28.33 33.24
CA PHE A 4 27.98 -27.25 32.36
C PHE A 4 28.48 -26.11 33.24
N ASN A 5 29.81 -25.97 33.25
CA ASN A 5 30.56 -24.98 34.02
C ASN A 5 30.31 -23.59 33.42
N TYR A 6 29.36 -22.85 33.98
CA TYR A 6 28.82 -21.58 33.44
C TYR A 6 29.66 -20.34 33.75
N ASN A 7 30.85 -20.48 34.37
CA ASN A 7 31.51 -19.34 35.05
C ASN A 7 32.91 -18.93 34.57
N ASN A 8 33.46 -19.43 33.46
CA ASN A 8 34.91 -19.23 33.19
C ASN A 8 35.35 -18.62 31.85
N LYS A 9 34.53 -17.83 31.14
CA LYS A 9 35.01 -17.09 29.94
C LYS A 9 34.39 -15.71 29.72
N LEU A 10 34.17 -14.93 30.79
CA LEU A 10 33.79 -13.52 30.70
C LEU A 10 34.91 -12.54 31.11
N ASN A 11 36.14 -13.02 31.33
CA ASN A 11 37.31 -12.20 31.65
C ASN A 11 38.28 -12.09 30.46
N MET A 12 37.78 -11.59 29.33
CA MET A 12 38.64 -10.93 28.35
C MET A 12 37.99 -9.59 28.04
N PHE A 13 38.80 -8.60 27.65
CA PHE A 13 38.44 -7.24 27.23
C PHE A 13 38.57 -6.19 28.33
N ASN A 14 39.78 -5.60 28.35
CA ASN A 14 40.02 -4.27 28.90
C ASN A 14 39.14 -3.25 28.16
N GLU A 15 38.58 -2.31 28.93
CA GLU A 15 37.86 -1.14 28.44
C GLU A 15 38.81 -0.27 27.59
N GLY A 16 38.73 -0.34 26.26
CA GLY A 16 39.50 0.58 25.41
C GLY A 16 39.77 0.17 23.97
N GLU A 17 39.64 -1.11 23.60
CA GLU A 17 39.92 -1.53 22.22
C GLU A 17 38.66 -1.38 21.33
N ILE A 18 38.78 -0.54 20.28
CA ILE A 18 37.83 -0.51 19.17
C ILE A 18 37.87 -1.90 18.53
N LYS A 19 36.94 -2.77 18.93
CA LYS A 19 36.76 -4.08 18.30
C LYS A 19 36.54 -3.83 16.81
N THR A 20 37.43 -4.38 15.98
CA THR A 20 37.17 -4.39 14.54
C THR A 20 35.82 -5.06 14.29
N LEU A 21 35.09 -4.64 13.25
CA LEU A 21 33.77 -5.20 12.93
C LEU A 21 33.81 -6.74 12.86
N THR A 22 34.94 -7.28 12.41
CA THR A 22 35.30 -8.70 12.34
C THR A 22 35.34 -9.39 13.71
N GLU A 23 35.79 -8.72 14.76
CA GLU A 23 35.79 -9.28 16.12
C GLU A 23 34.40 -9.28 16.76
N VAL A 24 33.61 -8.23 16.53
CA VAL A 24 32.20 -8.20 16.95
C VAL A 24 31.41 -9.29 16.20
N ALA A 25 31.65 -9.46 14.90
CA ALA A 25 31.07 -10.52 14.09
C ALA A 25 31.43 -11.92 14.64
N LYS A 26 32.70 -12.16 14.99
CA LYS A 26 33.14 -13.43 15.60
C LYS A 26 32.42 -13.74 16.91
N ILE A 27 32.17 -12.74 17.75
CA ILE A 27 31.44 -12.89 19.01
C ILE A 27 29.95 -13.20 18.76
N LEU A 28 29.32 -12.51 17.80
CA LEU A 28 27.92 -12.75 17.44
C LEU A 28 27.72 -14.14 16.83
N LEU A 29 28.62 -14.59 15.96
CA LEU A 29 28.60 -15.95 15.38
C LEU A 29 28.72 -17.04 16.44
N TYR A 30 29.52 -16.85 17.48
CA TYR A 30 29.67 -17.82 18.55
C TYR A 30 28.36 -18.07 19.31
N ASN A 31 27.55 -17.02 19.49
CA ASN A 31 26.26 -17.10 20.17
C ASN A 31 25.12 -17.63 19.29
N ASP A 32 25.20 -17.42 17.97
CA ASP A 32 24.19 -17.88 16.99
C ASP A 32 24.52 -19.25 16.35
N GLY A 33 25.72 -19.80 16.55
CA GLY A 33 26.12 -21.13 16.10
C GLY A 33 25.49 -22.31 16.86
N VAL A 34 24.56 -22.04 17.79
CA VAL A 34 23.85 -23.07 18.55
C VAL A 34 22.68 -23.59 17.72
N TYR A 35 22.70 -24.88 17.38
CA TYR A 35 21.59 -25.54 16.69
C TYR A 35 20.36 -25.65 17.61
N ARG A 36 19.32 -24.86 17.32
CA ARG A 36 18.09 -24.79 18.15
C ARG A 36 16.94 -25.54 17.49
N ASN A 37 15.84 -25.71 18.25
CA ASN A 37 14.65 -26.40 17.76
C ASN A 37 14.07 -25.79 16.48
N ILE A 38 14.18 -24.47 16.31
CA ILE A 38 13.70 -23.77 15.12
C ILE A 38 14.59 -24.01 13.89
N ASP A 39 15.87 -24.35 14.07
CA ASP A 39 16.77 -24.66 12.97
C ASP A 39 16.54 -26.06 12.40
N LYS A 40 15.90 -26.96 13.18
CA LYS A 40 15.48 -28.30 12.72
C LYS A 40 14.46 -28.28 11.58
N VAL A 41 13.76 -27.16 11.41
CA VAL A 41 12.78 -26.98 10.33
C VAL A 41 13.48 -26.69 8.99
N LEU A 42 14.72 -26.20 9.05
CA LEU A 42 15.47 -25.71 7.89
C LEU A 42 16.57 -26.64 7.44
N PHE A 43 17.25 -27.22 8.42
CA PHE A 43 18.49 -27.92 8.20
C PHE A 43 18.47 -29.21 9.01
N THR A 44 19.04 -30.25 8.44
CA THR A 44 19.65 -31.30 9.24
C THR A 44 20.80 -30.71 10.06
N PRO A 45 21.21 -31.34 11.18
CA PRO A 45 22.35 -30.86 11.97
C PRO A 45 23.62 -30.64 11.14
N ASP A 46 23.87 -31.49 10.14
CA ASP A 46 25.04 -31.42 9.27
C ASP A 46 24.96 -30.29 8.24
N GLU A 47 23.79 -30.05 7.65
CA GLU A 47 23.56 -28.90 6.78
C GLU A 47 23.68 -27.58 7.54
N PHE A 48 23.14 -27.52 8.77
CA PHE A 48 23.29 -26.34 9.63
C PHE A 48 24.76 -26.07 9.92
N LYS A 49 25.51 -27.09 10.31
CA LYS A 49 26.95 -26.98 10.58
C LYS A 49 27.73 -26.55 9.34
N SER A 50 27.34 -27.04 8.16
CA SER A 50 27.94 -26.66 6.88
C SER A 50 27.67 -25.20 6.53
N ASN A 51 26.42 -24.74 6.73
CA ASN A 51 26.06 -23.33 6.55
C ASN A 51 26.83 -22.42 7.53
N GLN A 52 26.91 -22.79 8.81
CA GLN A 52 27.68 -22.00 9.80
C GLN A 52 29.18 -21.95 9.46
N ARG A 53 29.76 -23.05 8.95
CA ARG A 53 31.14 -23.06 8.46
C ARG A 53 31.33 -22.14 7.26
N PHE A 54 30.39 -22.16 6.31
CA PHE A 54 30.40 -21.27 5.15
C PHE A 54 30.37 -19.80 5.58
N ILE A 55 29.41 -19.41 6.43
CA ILE A 55 29.28 -18.03 6.93
C ILE A 55 30.57 -17.60 7.64
N THR A 56 31.10 -18.46 8.52
CA THR A 56 32.34 -18.18 9.26
C THR A 56 33.53 -18.00 8.33
N HIS A 57 33.66 -18.85 7.30
CA HIS A 57 34.71 -18.77 6.30
C HIS A 57 34.64 -17.45 5.51
N CYS A 58 33.45 -17.07 5.04
CA CYS A 58 33.24 -15.82 4.33
C CYS A 58 33.63 -14.61 5.19
N ILE A 59 33.23 -14.60 6.47
CA ILE A 59 33.53 -13.49 7.38
C ILE A 59 35.04 -13.39 7.69
N ILE A 60 35.71 -14.52 7.93
CA ILE A 60 37.16 -14.53 8.19
C ILE A 60 37.95 -14.00 6.99
N ASN A 61 37.53 -14.35 5.78
CA ASN A 61 38.21 -13.97 4.54
C ASN A 61 37.68 -12.66 3.93
N ASN A 62 36.71 -12.00 4.59
CA ASN A 62 36.02 -10.83 4.07
C ASN A 62 35.44 -11.04 2.65
N ASP A 63 34.94 -12.25 2.38
CA ASP A 63 34.31 -12.63 1.12
C ASP A 63 32.79 -12.37 1.19
N THR A 64 32.36 -11.31 0.50
CA THR A 64 30.96 -10.90 0.43
C THR A 64 30.27 -11.36 -0.86
N TYR A 65 30.92 -12.16 -1.71
CA TYR A 65 30.41 -12.49 -3.05
C TYR A 65 29.95 -13.94 -3.17
N SER A 66 30.55 -14.84 -2.40
CA SER A 66 30.17 -16.25 -2.43
C SER A 66 28.74 -16.47 -1.94
N LYS A 67 28.06 -17.43 -2.58
CA LYS A 67 26.72 -17.87 -2.21
C LYS A 67 26.71 -19.33 -1.81
N TYR A 68 26.00 -19.66 -0.74
CA TYR A 68 25.68 -21.03 -0.35
C TYR A 68 24.17 -21.25 -0.56
N LEU A 69 23.81 -22.25 -1.36
CA LEU A 69 22.43 -22.51 -1.78
C LEU A 69 21.73 -21.24 -2.36
N GLY A 70 22.49 -20.43 -3.09
CA GLY A 70 21.99 -19.18 -3.68
C GLY A 70 21.88 -17.99 -2.72
N LYS A 71 22.35 -18.11 -1.48
CA LYS A 71 22.28 -17.05 -0.45
C LYS A 71 23.66 -16.55 -0.04
N TYR A 72 23.76 -15.24 0.17
CA TYR A 72 24.96 -14.62 0.72
C TYR A 72 25.16 -14.94 2.20
N ALA A 73 26.40 -14.84 2.68
CA ALA A 73 26.71 -14.93 4.09
C ALA A 73 26.23 -13.65 4.82
N PHE A 74 25.47 -13.81 5.90
CA PHE A 74 25.04 -12.70 6.75
C PHE A 74 25.42 -12.93 8.22
N ILE A 75 25.74 -11.83 8.90
CA ILE A 75 25.78 -11.81 10.36
C ILE A 75 24.35 -11.63 10.86
N ARG A 76 23.85 -12.64 11.56
CA ARG A 76 22.55 -12.53 12.23
C ARG A 76 22.63 -11.53 13.38
N GLN A 77 21.58 -10.72 13.51
CA GLN A 77 21.41 -9.81 14.65
C GLN A 77 20.05 -10.09 15.27
N PHE A 78 20.01 -10.24 16.60
CA PHE A 78 18.78 -10.60 17.31
C PHE A 78 18.08 -11.86 16.74
N HIS A 79 18.87 -12.83 16.25
CA HIS A 79 18.39 -14.05 15.58
C HIS A 79 17.64 -13.84 14.25
N MET A 80 17.70 -12.65 13.67
CA MET A 80 17.17 -12.35 12.33
C MET A 80 18.29 -12.43 11.30
N GLN A 81 17.97 -12.95 10.11
CA GLN A 81 18.93 -13.09 9.00
C GLN A 81 19.24 -11.75 8.35
N GLU A 82 18.21 -10.99 7.98
CA GLU A 82 18.31 -9.73 7.25
C GLU A 82 17.54 -8.63 7.99
N VAL A 83 18.15 -8.10 9.05
CA VAL A 83 17.50 -7.21 10.02
C VAL A 83 16.98 -5.93 9.37
N ILE A 84 17.76 -5.35 8.45
CA ILE A 84 17.39 -4.11 7.76
C ILE A 84 16.15 -4.36 6.90
N SER A 85 16.17 -5.42 6.06
CA SER A 85 15.03 -5.84 5.25
C SER A 85 13.77 -6.09 6.11
N CYS A 86 13.93 -6.76 7.25
CA CYS A 86 12.84 -6.99 8.20
C CYS A 86 12.26 -5.68 8.76
N VAL A 87 13.11 -4.75 9.22
CA VAL A 87 12.65 -3.48 9.81
C VAL A 87 11.84 -2.68 8.79
N PHE A 88 12.34 -2.52 7.57
CA PHE A 88 11.67 -1.75 6.53
C PHE A 88 10.43 -2.45 5.96
N SER A 89 10.39 -3.79 5.98
CA SER A 89 9.15 -4.55 5.75
C SER A 89 8.08 -4.22 6.79
N VAL A 90 8.42 -4.26 8.09
CA VAL A 90 7.48 -3.95 9.18
C VAL A 90 6.99 -2.50 9.10
N LEU A 91 7.87 -1.54 8.80
CA LEU A 91 7.47 -0.15 8.60
C LEU A 91 6.47 0.00 7.44
N SER A 92 6.71 -0.68 6.31
CA SER A 92 5.81 -0.67 5.15
C SER A 92 4.45 -1.32 5.46
N MET A 93 4.46 -2.40 6.26
CA MET A 93 3.24 -3.02 6.79
C MET A 93 2.44 -2.03 7.64
N VAL A 94 3.08 -1.29 8.55
CA VAL A 94 2.40 -0.29 9.39
C VAL A 94 1.81 0.84 8.55
N CYS A 95 2.53 1.33 7.53
CA CYS A 95 2.01 2.34 6.60
C CYS A 95 0.76 1.85 5.85
N SER A 96 0.78 0.63 5.31
CA SER A 96 -0.36 0.05 4.60
C SER A 96 -1.57 -0.20 5.53
N LEU A 97 -1.34 -0.68 6.75
CA LEU A 97 -2.38 -0.84 7.77
C LEU A 97 -3.07 0.48 8.12
N ASN A 98 -2.29 1.55 8.29
CA ASN A 98 -2.85 2.89 8.52
C ASN A 98 -3.74 3.35 7.36
N CYS A 99 -3.38 3.02 6.12
CA CYS A 99 -4.18 3.38 4.94
C CYS A 99 -5.51 2.63 4.87
N ILE A 100 -5.58 1.39 5.40
CA ILE A 100 -6.85 0.68 5.58
C ILE A 100 -7.77 1.50 6.51
N ILE A 101 -7.25 1.93 7.67
CA ILE A 101 -8.02 2.70 8.65
C ILE A 101 -8.55 4.00 8.03
N TYR A 102 -7.70 4.76 7.34
CA TYR A 102 -8.10 5.99 6.66
C TYR A 102 -9.15 5.74 5.56
N THR A 103 -8.97 4.69 4.76
CA THR A 103 -9.90 4.37 3.66
C THR A 103 -11.26 3.93 4.21
N LEU A 104 -11.28 3.14 5.30
CA LEU A 104 -12.51 2.77 6.00
C LEU A 104 -13.22 3.99 6.60
N TYR A 105 -12.47 4.93 7.17
CA TYR A 105 -13.03 6.19 7.67
C TYR A 105 -13.70 7.00 6.54
N ILE A 106 -13.05 7.11 5.38
CA ILE A 106 -13.63 7.77 4.19
C ILE A 106 -14.89 7.04 3.73
N LYS A 107 -14.84 5.70 3.66
CA LYS A 107 -15.99 4.86 3.29
C LYS A 107 -17.18 5.07 4.23
N TYR A 108 -16.94 5.08 5.53
CA TYR A 108 -17.97 5.32 6.55
C TYR A 108 -18.60 6.71 6.41
N LYS A 109 -17.78 7.77 6.30
CA LYS A 109 -18.24 9.15 6.13
C LYS A 109 -19.07 9.32 4.85
N TYR A 110 -18.71 8.58 3.81
CA TYR A 110 -19.42 8.57 2.54
C TYR A 110 -20.82 7.93 2.66
N ILE A 111 -20.91 6.73 3.22
CA ILE A 111 -22.19 6.00 3.43
C ILE A 111 -23.17 6.83 4.26
N ASN A 112 -22.69 7.51 5.30
CA ASN A 112 -23.58 8.33 6.13
C ASN A 112 -24.08 9.59 5.40
N LYS A 113 -23.30 10.15 4.47
CA LYS A 113 -23.72 11.31 3.67
C LYS A 113 -24.80 10.93 2.65
N SER A 114 -24.68 9.75 2.01
CA SER A 114 -25.73 9.25 1.09
C SER A 114 -27.04 8.95 1.83
N ASN A 115 -26.98 8.34 3.01
CA ASN A 115 -28.19 8.00 3.79
C ASN A 115 -28.95 9.25 4.27
N ASN A 116 -28.24 10.31 4.68
CA ASN A 116 -28.86 11.58 5.07
C ASN A 116 -29.47 12.33 3.87
N ALA A 117 -28.88 12.22 2.67
CA ALA A 117 -29.44 12.82 1.46
C ALA A 117 -30.71 12.10 0.97
N VAL A 118 -30.80 10.77 1.15
CA VAL A 118 -32.01 9.98 0.82
C VAL A 118 -33.17 10.31 1.76
N CYS A 119 -32.91 10.53 3.06
CA CYS A 119 -33.94 10.97 4.00
C CYS A 119 -34.50 12.36 3.66
N ASN A 120 -33.69 13.26 3.10
CA ASN A 120 -34.18 14.58 2.66
C ASN A 120 -34.97 14.53 1.34
N LYS A 121 -34.79 13.50 0.50
CA LYS A 121 -35.54 13.33 -0.76
C LYS A 121 -36.90 12.64 -0.59
N SER A 122 -37.17 11.97 0.54
CA SER A 122 -38.50 11.40 0.81
C SER A 122 -39.50 12.42 1.39
N TYR A 123 -39.06 13.64 1.71
CA TYR A 123 -39.91 14.77 2.09
C TYR A 123 -40.01 15.79 0.95
N ASN A 124 -40.61 15.40 -0.17
CA ASN A 124 -41.31 16.31 -1.09
C ASN A 124 -41.90 15.51 -2.25
N ASN A 125 -43.02 14.84 -1.98
CA ASN A 125 -43.99 14.46 -3.00
C ASN A 125 -45.37 14.47 -2.35
N ASN A 126 -45.89 15.67 -2.11
CA ASN A 126 -47.33 15.92 -2.06
C ASN A 126 -47.60 17.24 -2.78
N SER A 127 -47.54 17.17 -4.11
CA SER A 127 -48.24 18.10 -4.98
C SER A 127 -49.67 17.62 -5.16
N THR A 128 -50.62 18.19 -4.42
CA THR A 128 -52.03 18.27 -4.80
C THR A 128 -52.51 19.63 -4.29
N GLY A 129 -52.88 20.57 -5.15
CA GLY A 129 -54.17 20.55 -5.83
C GLY A 129 -55.15 21.36 -4.98
N TYR A 130 -55.54 22.54 -5.44
CA TYR A 130 -56.61 23.35 -4.85
C TYR A 130 -57.85 22.50 -4.59
N ASN A 131 -58.38 22.51 -3.36
CA ASN A 131 -59.82 22.54 -3.11
C ASN A 131 -60.17 22.84 -1.64
N THR A 132 -61.28 23.57 -1.52
CA THR A 132 -61.95 24.08 -0.31
C THR A 132 -62.63 22.99 0.54
N HIS A 133 -62.89 23.35 1.81
CA HIS A 133 -63.80 22.76 2.82
C HIS A 133 -63.30 21.70 3.82
N SER A 134 -63.24 22.16 5.08
CA SER A 134 -63.59 21.52 6.36
C SER A 134 -63.73 19.99 6.46
N ARG A 135 -62.98 19.38 7.39
CA ARG A 135 -63.55 18.73 8.60
C ARG A 135 -62.44 18.27 9.57
N ILE A 136 -62.77 18.43 10.84
CA ILE A 136 -62.06 17.96 12.03
C ILE A 136 -62.12 16.43 12.09
N SER A 137 -60.99 15.77 12.34
CA SER A 137 -60.97 14.54 13.14
C SER A 137 -59.60 14.35 13.78
N ASN A 138 -59.61 14.36 15.12
CA ASN A 138 -58.55 13.87 15.97
C ASN A 138 -58.34 12.37 15.71
N ASN A 139 -57.08 11.92 15.65
CA ASN A 139 -56.69 10.73 16.40
C ASN A 139 -55.18 10.72 16.66
N LEU A 140 -54.88 10.67 17.96
CA LEU A 140 -53.59 10.40 18.56
C LEU A 140 -53.05 9.05 18.09
N TYR A 141 -51.76 8.97 17.76
CA TYR A 141 -50.83 8.02 18.40
C TYR A 141 -49.38 8.49 18.20
N SER A 142 -48.72 8.62 19.34
CA SER A 142 -47.30 8.90 19.59
C SER A 142 -46.37 7.87 18.92
N ASN A 143 -45.12 8.15 18.52
CA ASN A 143 -44.02 8.59 19.37
C ASN A 143 -42.77 8.96 18.53
N ASN A 144 -42.06 9.99 19.00
CA ASN A 144 -40.63 10.29 18.80
C ASN A 144 -40.10 10.50 17.37
N SER A 145 -40.21 11.74 16.89
CA SER A 145 -39.20 12.32 15.99
C SER A 145 -38.64 13.61 16.61
N THR A 146 -37.35 13.59 16.93
CA THR A 146 -36.57 14.81 17.20
C THR A 146 -36.51 15.63 15.91
N VAL A 147 -37.46 16.54 15.75
CA VAL A 147 -37.50 17.51 14.66
C VAL A 147 -36.41 18.56 14.91
N CYS A 148 -35.37 18.53 14.10
CA CYS A 148 -34.36 19.58 14.06
C CYS A 148 -34.92 20.76 13.23
N ASN A 149 -35.67 21.65 13.88
CA ASN A 149 -36.16 22.88 13.27
C ASN A 149 -35.01 23.90 13.17
N LYS A 150 -34.56 24.19 11.95
CA LYS A 150 -33.90 25.47 11.62
C LYS A 150 -34.68 26.14 10.51
N SER A 151 -35.58 27.04 10.90
CA SER A 151 -36.22 28.02 10.03
C SER A 151 -35.23 29.14 9.70
N TYR A 152 -34.96 29.38 8.42
CA TYR A 152 -34.40 30.65 7.97
C TYR A 152 -35.54 31.48 7.37
N ASN A 153 -35.93 32.54 8.08
CA ASN A 153 -36.80 33.59 7.55
C ASN A 153 -36.03 34.42 6.53
N SER A 154 -36.56 34.48 5.30
CA SER A 154 -36.09 35.36 4.24
C SER A 154 -36.74 36.74 4.36
N THR A 155 -35.99 37.76 4.79
CA THR A 155 -36.31 39.18 4.56
C THR A 155 -35.04 40.00 4.74
N GLY A 156 -34.64 40.80 3.75
CA GLY A 156 -33.53 41.74 3.93
C GLY A 156 -32.82 42.21 2.65
N TYR A 157 -33.47 43.12 1.93
CA TYR A 157 -32.94 44.27 1.16
C TYR A 157 -31.52 44.26 0.55
N ASN A 158 -31.52 44.54 -0.76
CA ASN A 158 -30.40 45.01 -1.58
C ASN A 158 -29.69 46.25 -0.98
N THR A 159 -28.36 46.30 -1.08
CA THR A 159 -27.55 47.40 -1.65
C THR A 159 -26.06 47.12 -1.41
N HIS A 160 -25.23 47.06 -2.45
CA HIS A 160 -24.07 47.96 -2.64
C HIS A 160 -23.16 47.56 -3.82
N SER A 161 -23.08 48.48 -4.79
CA SER A 161 -21.93 48.89 -5.61
C SER A 161 -20.97 47.82 -6.14
N THR A 162 -21.18 47.48 -7.41
CA THR A 162 -20.20 46.88 -8.32
C THR A 162 -19.04 47.83 -8.61
N ILE A 163 -17.83 47.49 -8.16
CA ILE A 163 -16.57 48.00 -8.72
C ILE A 163 -16.19 47.04 -9.87
N SER A 164 -16.31 47.52 -11.10
CA SER A 164 -15.91 46.82 -12.31
C SER A 164 -14.39 46.81 -12.46
N ILE A 165 -13.76 45.74 -12.00
CA ILE A 165 -12.41 45.37 -12.44
C ILE A 165 -12.59 44.39 -13.59
N THR A 166 -12.07 44.73 -14.76
CA THR A 166 -12.06 43.92 -15.99
C THR A 166 -11.37 42.58 -15.75
N ASN A 167 -12.13 41.60 -15.27
CA ASN A 167 -11.70 40.24 -14.92
C ASN A 167 -11.77 39.26 -16.11
N ASN A 168 -11.64 39.74 -17.35
CA ASN A 168 -11.74 38.85 -18.52
C ASN A 168 -10.63 37.80 -18.56
N THR A 169 -9.43 38.09 -18.08
CA THR A 169 -8.33 37.11 -18.06
C THR A 169 -8.52 36.05 -16.98
N MET A 170 -8.84 36.43 -15.74
CA MET A 170 -9.11 35.48 -14.65
C MET A 170 -10.39 34.68 -14.88
N TYR A 171 -11.45 35.30 -15.41
CA TYR A 171 -12.68 34.59 -15.77
C TYR A 171 -12.43 33.59 -16.91
N ASN A 172 -11.66 33.98 -17.94
CA ASN A 172 -11.32 33.06 -19.03
C ASN A 172 -10.39 31.94 -18.56
N ILE A 173 -9.43 32.20 -17.67
CA ILE A 173 -8.58 31.16 -17.06
C ILE A 173 -9.43 30.20 -16.23
N LEU A 174 -10.31 30.71 -15.36
CA LEU A 174 -11.22 29.90 -14.56
C LEU A 174 -12.22 29.11 -15.42
N TYR A 175 -12.72 29.71 -16.50
CA TYR A 175 -13.59 29.05 -17.47
C TYR A 175 -12.87 27.94 -18.23
N THR A 176 -11.61 28.18 -18.63
CA THR A 176 -10.76 27.21 -19.33
C THR A 176 -10.39 26.04 -18.41
N ILE A 177 -10.00 26.32 -17.16
CA ILE A 177 -9.76 25.31 -16.12
C ILE A 177 -11.04 24.49 -15.87
N ARG A 178 -12.21 25.15 -15.80
CA ARG A 178 -13.49 24.47 -15.61
C ARG A 178 -13.90 23.60 -16.81
N THR A 179 -13.63 24.05 -18.04
CA THR A 179 -13.94 23.28 -19.26
C THR A 179 -13.00 22.09 -19.46
N ILE A 180 -11.71 22.23 -19.13
CA ILE A 180 -10.73 21.13 -19.16
C ILE A 180 -11.04 20.09 -18.08
N ASN A 181 -11.38 20.52 -16.85
CA ASN A 181 -11.86 19.60 -15.82
C ASN A 181 -13.09 18.83 -16.32
N ASN A 182 -14.08 19.53 -16.88
CA ASN A 182 -15.32 18.91 -17.35
C ASN A 182 -15.10 17.89 -18.48
N THR A 183 -14.15 18.07 -19.40
CA THR A 183 -13.90 17.09 -20.48
C THR A 183 -13.26 15.81 -19.98
N LEU A 184 -12.34 15.88 -19.01
CA LEU A 184 -11.72 14.68 -18.42
C LEU A 184 -12.69 13.96 -17.46
N ILE A 185 -13.46 14.73 -16.69
CA ILE A 185 -14.53 14.21 -15.85
C ILE A 185 -15.58 13.53 -16.71
N ASN A 186 -16.01 14.12 -17.83
CA ASN A 186 -16.95 13.48 -18.74
C ASN A 186 -16.38 12.22 -19.41
N LYS A 187 -15.05 12.12 -19.54
CA LYS A 187 -14.37 10.94 -20.08
C LYS A 187 -14.30 9.79 -19.06
N LEU A 188 -14.06 10.09 -17.78
CA LEU A 188 -13.98 9.08 -16.71
C LEU A 188 -15.34 8.80 -16.05
N TYR A 189 -16.18 9.82 -15.93
CA TYR A 189 -17.48 9.86 -15.26
C TYR A 189 -18.47 10.69 -16.10
N PRO A 190 -19.00 10.16 -17.22
CA PRO A 190 -19.86 10.91 -18.13
C PRO A 190 -21.04 11.58 -17.40
N TYR A 191 -21.23 12.89 -17.65
CA TYR A 191 -22.25 13.78 -17.03
C TYR A 191 -23.68 13.24 -17.05
N ASN A 192 -23.98 12.28 -17.93
CA ASN A 192 -25.30 11.69 -18.08
C ASN A 192 -25.55 10.47 -17.16
N THR A 193 -24.77 10.35 -16.08
CA THR A 193 -24.88 9.25 -15.13
C THR A 193 -25.67 9.70 -13.90
N ASN A 194 -26.80 9.03 -13.62
CA ASN A 194 -27.60 9.26 -12.41
C ASN A 194 -26.68 9.28 -11.17
N ASN A 195 -26.97 10.10 -10.15
CA ASN A 195 -26.17 10.15 -8.91
C ASN A 195 -25.84 8.75 -8.35
N ASN A 196 -26.79 7.81 -8.41
CA ASN A 196 -26.59 6.42 -8.00
C ASN A 196 -25.43 5.71 -8.74
N THR A 197 -25.22 6.02 -10.02
CA THR A 197 -24.15 5.42 -10.84
C THR A 197 -22.78 6.04 -10.58
N ILE A 198 -22.70 7.33 -10.24
CA ILE A 198 -21.46 7.98 -9.78
C ILE A 198 -21.06 7.41 -8.42
N ASP A 199 -22.04 7.29 -7.52
CA ASP A 199 -21.81 6.79 -6.17
C ASP A 199 -21.32 5.33 -6.18
N ASN A 200 -21.89 4.51 -7.06
CA ASN A 200 -21.46 3.12 -7.25
C ASN A 200 -20.01 2.99 -7.76
N LYS A 201 -19.56 3.90 -8.64
CA LYS A 201 -18.19 3.90 -9.15
C LYS A 201 -17.19 4.28 -8.06
N LEU A 202 -17.47 5.34 -7.31
CA LEU A 202 -16.62 5.74 -6.18
C LEU A 202 -16.57 4.64 -5.11
N TYR A 203 -17.70 4.02 -4.78
CA TYR A 203 -17.76 2.90 -3.84
C TYR A 203 -16.94 1.70 -4.31
N THR A 204 -17.02 1.38 -5.61
CA THR A 204 -16.20 0.34 -6.21
C THR A 204 -14.71 0.68 -6.07
N TYR A 205 -14.31 1.91 -6.41
CA TYR A 205 -12.92 2.33 -6.26
C TYR A 205 -12.41 2.19 -4.82
N ILE A 206 -13.20 2.64 -3.83
CA ILE A 206 -12.87 2.50 -2.42
C ILE A 206 -12.65 1.02 -2.04
N ASN A 207 -13.47 0.10 -2.53
CA ASN A 207 -13.29 -1.33 -2.25
C ASN A 207 -12.02 -1.89 -2.90
N ILE A 208 -11.70 -1.46 -4.12
CA ILE A 208 -10.46 -1.80 -4.82
C ILE A 208 -9.24 -1.36 -4.00
N LEU A 209 -9.27 -0.14 -3.47
CA LEU A 209 -8.22 0.39 -2.60
C LEU A 209 -8.09 -0.40 -1.29
N LEU A 210 -9.20 -0.74 -0.65
CA LEU A 210 -9.19 -1.56 0.57
C LEU A 210 -8.54 -2.93 0.34
N ILE A 211 -8.89 -3.61 -0.75
CA ILE A 211 -8.29 -4.88 -1.14
C ILE A 211 -6.78 -4.71 -1.31
N TYR A 212 -6.35 -3.69 -2.06
CA TYR A 212 -4.93 -3.39 -2.27
C TYR A 212 -4.16 -3.19 -0.96
N TYR A 213 -4.68 -2.38 -0.03
CA TYR A 213 -3.98 -2.12 1.24
C TYR A 213 -3.94 -3.35 2.15
N ILE A 214 -5.00 -4.17 2.17
CA ILE A 214 -5.03 -5.46 2.90
C ILE A 214 -3.96 -6.40 2.34
N ILE A 215 -3.91 -6.57 1.03
CA ILE A 215 -2.91 -7.41 0.38
C ILE A 215 -1.50 -6.90 0.67
N ASN A 216 -1.25 -5.59 0.53
CA ASN A 216 0.07 -5.03 0.84
C ASN A 216 0.48 -5.24 2.30
N THR A 217 -0.46 -5.13 3.24
CA THR A 217 -0.19 -5.42 4.66
C THR A 217 0.28 -6.87 4.83
N ILE A 218 -0.40 -7.81 4.18
CA ILE A 218 -0.02 -9.23 4.18
C ILE A 218 1.33 -9.44 3.48
N THR A 219 1.57 -8.79 2.34
CA THR A 219 2.83 -8.89 1.59
C THR A 219 4.01 -8.44 2.43
N TRP A 220 3.93 -7.26 3.04
CA TRP A 220 5.01 -6.72 3.87
C TRP A 220 5.22 -7.53 5.15
N LEU A 221 4.16 -8.05 5.77
CA LEU A 221 4.28 -8.98 6.89
C LEU A 221 5.02 -10.26 6.46
N SER A 222 4.63 -10.83 5.32
CA SER A 222 5.21 -12.07 4.79
C SER A 222 6.68 -11.90 4.44
N SER A 223 7.02 -10.77 3.82
CA SER A 223 8.39 -10.38 3.50
C SER A 223 9.23 -10.20 4.76
N GLY A 224 8.70 -9.51 5.78
CA GLY A 224 9.38 -9.40 7.08
C GLY A 224 9.66 -10.76 7.72
N LEU A 225 8.67 -11.67 7.70
CA LEU A 225 8.84 -13.04 8.22
C LEU A 225 9.89 -13.84 7.45
N PHE A 226 9.94 -13.69 6.12
CA PHE A 226 10.95 -14.29 5.27
C PHE A 226 12.37 -13.78 5.60
N HIS A 227 12.55 -12.49 5.84
CA HIS A 227 13.84 -11.90 6.22
C HIS A 227 14.27 -12.17 7.68
N ILE A 228 13.32 -12.46 8.56
CA ILE A 228 13.63 -13.02 9.88
C ILE A 228 14.16 -14.44 9.70
N ARG A 229 13.44 -15.25 8.92
CA ARG A 229 13.73 -16.66 8.73
C ARG A 229 13.24 -17.14 7.37
N ASP A 230 14.19 -17.48 6.51
CA ASP A 230 13.92 -18.07 5.19
C ASP A 230 13.65 -19.57 5.33
N ILE A 231 12.38 -19.95 5.55
CA ILE A 231 11.87 -21.34 5.48
C ILE A 231 10.97 -21.48 4.24
N TYR A 232 10.76 -22.70 3.77
CA TYR A 232 9.91 -22.96 2.59
C TYR A 232 8.54 -22.27 2.66
N ILE A 233 7.89 -22.25 3.83
CA ILE A 233 6.58 -21.62 4.00
C ILE A 233 6.68 -20.09 3.89
N THR A 234 7.64 -19.44 4.56
CA THR A 234 7.79 -17.98 4.52
C THR A 234 8.21 -17.53 3.12
N GLN A 235 9.07 -18.31 2.45
CA GLN A 235 9.42 -18.12 1.04
C GLN A 235 8.19 -18.21 0.14
N CYS A 236 7.37 -19.26 0.26
CA CYS A 236 6.15 -19.37 -0.56
C CYS A 236 5.22 -18.17 -0.35
N VAL A 237 4.91 -17.83 0.90
CA VAL A 237 3.94 -16.76 1.19
C VAL A 237 4.47 -15.39 0.77
N ASP A 238 5.76 -15.08 0.96
CA ASP A 238 6.37 -13.83 0.49
C ASP A 238 6.24 -13.70 -1.04
N TYR A 239 6.60 -14.73 -1.79
CA TYR A 239 6.63 -14.68 -3.25
C TYR A 239 5.22 -14.62 -3.83
N PHE A 240 4.29 -15.39 -3.26
CA PHE A 240 2.90 -15.40 -3.70
C PHE A 240 2.18 -14.09 -3.35
N SER A 241 2.46 -13.51 -2.19
CA SER A 241 1.88 -12.22 -1.80
C SER A 241 2.50 -11.05 -2.58
N ALA A 242 3.77 -11.15 -3.00
CA ALA A 242 4.42 -10.14 -3.85
C ALA A 242 3.77 -10.03 -5.24
N ILE A 243 3.48 -11.15 -5.92
CA ILE A 243 2.78 -11.09 -7.21
C ILE A 243 1.33 -10.59 -7.05
N LEU A 244 0.65 -10.93 -5.95
CA LEU A 244 -0.71 -10.44 -5.68
C LEU A 244 -0.74 -8.93 -5.44
N SER A 245 0.29 -8.37 -4.79
CA SER A 245 0.38 -6.92 -4.58
C SER A 245 0.56 -6.17 -5.92
N ILE A 246 1.36 -6.72 -6.85
CA ILE A 246 1.49 -6.19 -8.22
C ILE A 246 0.15 -6.23 -8.95
N PHE A 247 -0.58 -7.34 -8.86
CA PHE A 247 -1.88 -7.48 -9.51
C PHE A 247 -2.93 -6.51 -8.96
N THR A 248 -3.00 -6.34 -7.64
CA THR A 248 -3.90 -5.35 -7.04
C THR A 248 -3.53 -3.91 -7.41
N SER A 249 -2.24 -3.61 -7.58
CA SER A 249 -1.78 -2.32 -8.13
C SER A 249 -2.21 -2.10 -9.59
N ILE A 250 -2.11 -3.13 -10.43
CA ILE A 250 -2.63 -3.11 -11.81
C ILE A 250 -4.15 -2.86 -11.80
N ALA A 251 -4.90 -3.54 -10.92
CA ALA A 251 -6.34 -3.35 -10.79
C ALA A 251 -6.71 -1.90 -10.44
N ILE A 252 -5.96 -1.24 -9.55
CA ILE A 252 -6.13 0.19 -9.26
C ILE A 252 -5.98 1.03 -10.52
N SER A 253 -4.87 0.86 -11.24
CA SER A 253 -4.58 1.68 -12.43
C SER A 253 -5.60 1.48 -13.55
N LEU A 254 -6.02 0.23 -13.81
CA LEU A 254 -7.04 -0.09 -14.81
C LEU A 254 -8.41 0.46 -14.42
N TYR A 255 -8.78 0.37 -13.14
CA TYR A 255 -10.01 0.98 -12.68
C TYR A 255 -9.96 2.51 -12.80
N ARG A 256 -8.85 3.14 -12.46
CA ARG A 256 -8.76 4.61 -12.52
C ARG A 256 -8.69 5.17 -13.92
N LEU A 257 -8.08 4.44 -14.86
CA LEU A 257 -8.01 4.85 -16.27
C LEU A 257 -9.28 4.53 -17.05
N TYR A 258 -9.91 3.38 -16.78
CA TYR A 258 -10.92 2.80 -17.66
C TYR A 258 -12.20 2.33 -16.95
N LEU A 259 -12.29 2.45 -15.61
CA LEU A 259 -13.37 1.92 -14.78
C LEU A 259 -13.60 0.40 -14.89
N ILE A 260 -12.57 -0.34 -15.28
CA ILE A 260 -12.63 -1.80 -15.42
C ILE A 260 -12.22 -2.43 -14.08
N ASN A 261 -13.13 -3.16 -13.44
CA ASN A 261 -12.82 -3.94 -12.24
C ASN A 261 -12.23 -5.30 -12.63
N THR A 262 -10.93 -5.47 -12.44
CA THR A 262 -10.19 -6.68 -12.85
C THR A 262 -9.83 -7.62 -11.69
N HIS A 263 -10.27 -7.35 -10.46
CA HIS A 263 -9.84 -8.13 -9.28
C HIS A 263 -10.14 -9.62 -9.40
N CYS A 264 -11.35 -9.99 -9.85
CA CYS A 264 -11.71 -11.41 -9.98
C CYS A 264 -10.81 -12.12 -10.99
N VAL A 265 -10.59 -11.52 -12.16
CA VAL A 265 -9.75 -12.10 -13.23
C VAL A 265 -8.31 -12.24 -12.77
N LEU A 266 -7.74 -11.18 -12.17
CA LEU A 266 -6.37 -11.21 -11.67
C LEU A 266 -6.18 -12.19 -10.50
N SER A 267 -7.19 -12.35 -9.64
CA SER A 267 -7.15 -13.34 -8.54
C SER A 267 -7.17 -14.78 -9.07
N ILE A 268 -7.90 -15.04 -10.17
CA ILE A 268 -7.89 -16.36 -10.83
C ILE A 268 -6.51 -16.64 -11.44
N ILE A 269 -5.94 -15.67 -12.16
CA ILE A 269 -4.59 -15.81 -12.73
C ILE A 269 -3.57 -16.07 -11.63
N TRP A 270 -3.66 -15.34 -10.52
CA TRP A 270 -2.82 -15.53 -9.35
C TRP A 270 -2.96 -16.92 -8.74
N PHE A 271 -4.19 -17.41 -8.59
CA PHE A 271 -4.43 -18.74 -8.04
C PHE A 271 -3.84 -19.85 -8.94
N ILE A 272 -3.98 -19.72 -10.26
CA ILE A 272 -3.36 -20.65 -11.22
C ILE A 272 -1.83 -20.62 -11.09
N HIS A 273 -1.22 -19.42 -10.97
CA HIS A 273 0.22 -19.27 -10.76
C HIS A 273 0.68 -19.96 -9.47
N ILE A 274 -0.08 -19.85 -8.38
CA ILE A 274 0.23 -20.56 -7.12
C ILE A 274 0.17 -22.07 -7.31
N LEU A 275 -0.89 -22.60 -7.91
CA LEU A 275 -1.03 -24.05 -8.13
C LEU A 275 0.14 -24.60 -8.95
N TYR A 276 0.60 -23.84 -9.95
CA TYR A 276 1.80 -24.20 -10.71
C TYR A 276 3.07 -24.20 -9.84
N MET A 277 3.28 -23.13 -9.07
CA MET A 277 4.47 -22.96 -8.23
C MET A 277 4.54 -23.93 -7.04
N LEU A 278 3.40 -24.38 -6.52
CA LEU A 278 3.36 -25.37 -5.43
C LEU A 278 3.82 -26.76 -5.88
N ASN A 279 3.65 -27.10 -7.17
CA ASN A 279 4.11 -28.38 -7.70
C ASN A 279 5.63 -28.40 -7.90
N ASN A 280 6.20 -27.31 -8.44
CA ASN A 280 7.64 -27.17 -8.68
C ASN A 280 8.06 -25.73 -8.39
N PHE A 281 8.51 -25.48 -7.17
CA PHE A 281 8.89 -24.12 -6.76
C PHE A 281 10.14 -23.66 -7.52
N ASN A 282 9.96 -22.68 -8.41
CA ASN A 282 11.05 -22.13 -9.23
C ASN A 282 11.17 -20.61 -9.01
N PHE A 283 12.22 -20.22 -8.29
CA PHE A 283 12.53 -18.83 -7.99
C PHE A 283 12.68 -17.95 -9.25
N LEU A 284 13.41 -18.45 -10.25
CA LEU A 284 13.70 -17.70 -11.47
C LEU A 284 12.41 -17.44 -12.25
N TYR A 285 11.56 -18.46 -12.37
CA TYR A 285 10.25 -18.31 -13.00
C TYR A 285 9.41 -17.25 -12.29
N ASN A 286 9.27 -17.32 -10.96
CA ASN A 286 8.50 -16.33 -10.21
C ASN A 286 9.05 -14.91 -10.40
N SER A 287 10.38 -14.76 -10.38
CA SER A 287 11.05 -13.47 -10.56
C SER A 287 10.79 -12.88 -11.96
N ILE A 288 10.80 -13.71 -13.01
CA ILE A 288 10.48 -13.30 -14.38
C ILE A 288 9.02 -12.84 -14.46
N ILE A 289 8.08 -13.63 -13.92
CA ILE A 289 6.65 -13.27 -13.93
C ILE A 289 6.42 -11.95 -13.20
N CYS A 290 7.00 -11.79 -12.01
CA CYS A 290 6.93 -10.53 -11.26
C CYS A 290 7.50 -9.36 -12.07
N GLY A 291 8.66 -9.53 -12.71
CA GLY A 291 9.28 -8.51 -13.55
C GLY A 291 8.40 -8.08 -14.73
N VAL A 292 7.79 -9.04 -15.44
CA VAL A 292 6.89 -8.76 -16.57
C VAL A 292 5.68 -7.94 -16.12
N PHE A 293 5.00 -8.36 -15.06
CA PHE A 293 3.82 -7.65 -14.56
C PHE A 293 4.17 -6.33 -13.88
N TYR A 294 5.35 -6.22 -13.28
CA TYR A 294 5.85 -4.95 -12.77
C TYR A 294 6.12 -3.94 -13.89
N CYS A 295 6.71 -4.37 -15.01
CA CYS A 295 6.84 -3.52 -16.20
C CYS A 295 5.48 -3.04 -16.71
N LEU A 296 4.48 -3.93 -16.78
CA LEU A 296 3.10 -3.55 -17.12
C LEU A 296 2.53 -2.53 -16.14
N ASN A 297 2.76 -2.73 -14.83
CA ASN A 297 2.35 -1.78 -13.80
C ASN A 297 3.00 -0.41 -14.03
N VAL A 298 4.30 -0.33 -14.28
CA VAL A 298 4.99 0.95 -14.58
C VAL A 298 4.38 1.65 -15.79
N ILE A 299 4.08 0.91 -16.88
CA ILE A 299 3.44 1.47 -18.07
C ILE A 299 2.06 2.05 -17.74
N LEU A 300 1.22 1.30 -17.03
CA LEU A 300 -0.13 1.75 -16.66
C LEU A 300 -0.09 2.98 -15.75
N TRP A 301 0.83 3.01 -14.79
CA TRP A 301 1.01 4.14 -13.88
C TRP A 301 1.55 5.37 -14.61
N TYR A 302 2.40 5.20 -15.61
CA TYR A 302 2.84 6.29 -16.48
C TYR A 302 1.68 6.83 -17.34
N ILE A 303 0.84 5.96 -17.90
CA ILE A 303 -0.38 6.37 -18.63
C ILE A 303 -1.31 7.17 -17.69
N TRP A 304 -1.48 6.71 -16.44
CA TRP A 304 -2.22 7.46 -15.43
C TRP A 304 -1.61 8.84 -15.21
N TYR A 305 -0.30 8.94 -14.97
CA TYR A 305 0.38 10.23 -14.88
C TYR A 305 0.07 11.15 -16.07
N THR A 306 0.21 10.67 -17.31
CA THR A 306 -0.08 11.50 -18.49
C THR A 306 -1.53 11.99 -18.55
N SER A 307 -2.46 11.23 -17.97
CA SER A 307 -3.88 11.56 -17.90
C SER A 307 -4.20 12.62 -16.85
N ILE A 308 -3.34 12.80 -15.84
CA ILE A 308 -3.54 13.75 -14.73
C ILE A 308 -2.44 14.82 -14.64
N LYS A 309 -1.54 14.91 -15.63
CA LYS A 309 -0.33 15.76 -15.61
C LYS A 309 -0.58 17.25 -15.36
N GLU A 310 -1.79 17.73 -15.63
CA GLU A 310 -2.20 19.12 -15.44
C GLU A 310 -2.44 19.46 -13.95
N TYR A 311 -2.71 18.45 -13.12
CA TYR A 311 -2.89 18.63 -11.69
C TYR A 311 -1.54 18.64 -10.95
N SER A 312 -1.39 19.54 -9.98
CA SER A 312 -0.14 19.71 -9.22
C SER A 312 0.31 18.42 -8.50
N TYR A 313 -0.63 17.61 -8.01
CA TYR A 313 -0.33 16.35 -7.31
C TYR A 313 0.24 15.24 -8.21
N SER A 314 0.09 15.36 -9.54
CA SER A 314 0.60 14.38 -10.51
C SER A 314 2.12 14.23 -10.49
N ARG A 315 2.86 15.26 -10.07
CA ARG A 315 4.33 15.24 -9.96
C ARG A 315 4.82 14.22 -8.94
N ILE A 316 4.03 13.96 -7.90
CA ILE A 316 4.33 12.93 -6.89
C ILE A 316 4.35 11.56 -7.56
N LEU A 317 3.47 11.32 -8.54
CA LEU A 317 3.38 10.05 -9.26
C LEU A 317 4.66 9.74 -10.04
N VAL A 318 5.29 10.75 -10.66
CA VAL A 318 6.57 10.58 -11.37
C VAL A 318 7.69 10.19 -10.39
N LEU A 319 7.74 10.85 -9.23
CA LEU A 319 8.72 10.53 -8.18
C LEU A 319 8.53 9.10 -7.64
N ILE A 320 7.28 8.67 -7.47
CA ILE A 320 6.97 7.29 -7.06
C ILE A 320 7.43 6.30 -8.12
N ILE A 321 7.07 6.52 -9.39
CA ILE A 321 7.43 5.60 -10.49
C ILE A 321 8.95 5.49 -10.62
N SER A 322 9.67 6.62 -10.67
CA SER A 322 11.12 6.61 -10.79
C SER A 322 11.78 5.96 -9.57
N GLY A 323 11.33 6.30 -8.37
CA GLY A 323 11.83 5.73 -7.13
C GLY A 323 11.62 4.23 -7.01
N MET A 324 10.45 3.74 -7.37
CA MET A 324 10.15 2.30 -7.37
C MET A 324 10.95 1.55 -8.44
N CYS A 325 11.18 2.13 -9.62
CA CYS A 325 12.10 1.56 -10.60
C CYS A 325 13.51 1.44 -10.03
N ILE A 326 14.03 2.47 -9.35
CA ILE A 326 15.34 2.42 -8.70
C ILE A 326 15.38 1.35 -7.60
N SER A 327 14.33 1.23 -6.79
CA SER A 327 14.20 0.17 -5.79
C SER A 327 14.35 -1.21 -6.46
N VAL A 328 13.57 -1.51 -7.51
CA VAL A 328 13.64 -2.80 -8.22
C VAL A 328 14.98 -3.04 -8.90
N LEU A 329 15.72 -2.00 -9.32
CA LEU A 329 17.08 -2.20 -9.84
C LEU A 329 18.01 -2.84 -8.81
N PHE A 330 17.88 -2.50 -7.52
CA PHE A 330 18.66 -3.16 -6.47
C PHE A 330 18.31 -4.65 -6.31
N GLN A 331 17.06 -5.04 -6.59
CA GLN A 331 16.68 -6.45 -6.66
C GLN A 331 17.43 -7.19 -7.79
N VAL A 332 17.57 -6.53 -8.95
CA VAL A 332 18.15 -7.14 -10.15
C VAL A 332 19.67 -7.16 -10.10
N ILE A 333 20.30 -6.12 -9.54
CA ILE A 333 21.75 -6.04 -9.40
C ILE A 333 22.27 -7.15 -8.46
N ASP A 334 21.50 -7.52 -7.43
CA ASP A 334 21.77 -8.65 -6.53
C ASP A 334 23.24 -8.68 -6.06
N PHE A 335 23.70 -7.59 -5.44
CA PHE A 335 25.05 -7.51 -4.88
C PHE A 335 25.06 -8.00 -3.44
N GLY A 336 26.18 -8.63 -3.04
CA GLY A 336 26.31 -9.25 -1.71
C GLY A 336 26.50 -8.25 -0.56
N PRO A 337 26.35 -8.69 0.69
CA PRO A 337 26.18 -7.80 1.82
C PRO A 337 27.45 -7.03 2.18
N ILE A 338 27.35 -5.71 2.14
CA ILE A 338 28.33 -4.78 2.70
C ILE A 338 28.40 -5.04 4.20
N TYR A 339 29.61 -5.32 4.69
CA TYR A 339 29.89 -5.68 6.08
C TYR A 339 29.10 -6.89 6.60
N PHE A 340 28.59 -7.77 5.72
CA PHE A 340 27.72 -8.90 6.08
C PHE A 340 26.39 -8.47 6.74
N LEU A 341 25.98 -7.22 6.55
CA LEU A 341 24.78 -6.63 7.18
C LEU A 341 23.79 -6.03 6.17
N LEU A 342 24.28 -5.38 5.12
CA LEU A 342 23.45 -4.63 4.17
C LEU A 342 23.72 -5.11 2.74
N ASP A 343 22.78 -5.81 2.14
CA ASP A 343 22.83 -6.22 0.74
C ASP A 343 21.97 -5.33 -0.16
N SER A 344 21.91 -5.69 -1.44
CA SER A 344 21.06 -5.01 -2.41
C SER A 344 19.57 -5.15 -2.07
N HIS A 345 19.17 -6.29 -1.50
CA HIS A 345 17.78 -6.52 -1.13
C HIS A 345 17.32 -5.60 0.01
N ALA A 346 18.18 -5.34 1.00
CA ALA A 346 17.90 -4.35 2.04
C ALA A 346 17.71 -2.93 1.47
N LEU A 347 18.46 -2.55 0.42
CA LEU A 347 18.24 -1.27 -0.28
C LEU A 347 16.90 -1.25 -1.03
N TRP A 348 16.49 -2.36 -1.64
CA TRP A 348 15.16 -2.50 -2.22
C TRP A 348 14.07 -2.21 -1.17
N HIS A 349 14.18 -2.79 0.03
CA HIS A 349 13.26 -2.55 1.16
C HIS A 349 13.24 -1.10 1.65
N ILE A 350 14.42 -0.48 1.82
CA ILE A 350 14.52 0.92 2.26
C ILE A 350 13.81 1.86 1.28
N LEU A 351 14.13 1.74 -0.01
CA LEU A 351 13.50 2.57 -1.03
C LEU A 351 12.02 2.21 -1.22
N GLY A 352 11.70 0.92 -1.15
CA GLY A 352 10.34 0.41 -1.21
C GLY A 352 9.46 1.03 -0.12
N PHE A 353 9.94 1.13 1.12
CA PHE A 353 9.26 1.83 2.21
C PHE A 353 9.03 3.32 1.90
N ILE A 354 10.08 4.04 1.47
CA ILE A 354 10.00 5.48 1.19
C ILE A 354 8.97 5.76 0.09
N PHE A 355 9.08 5.08 -1.04
CA PHE A 355 8.23 5.33 -2.19
C PHE A 355 6.83 4.74 -2.02
N SER A 356 6.65 3.65 -1.26
CA SER A 356 5.32 3.10 -0.97
C SER A 356 4.54 4.01 -0.04
N THR A 357 5.23 4.69 0.88
CA THR A 357 4.61 5.72 1.73
C THR A 357 4.08 6.87 0.87
N PHE A 358 4.89 7.39 -0.07
CA PHE A 358 4.42 8.41 -1.02
C PHE A 358 3.28 7.92 -1.90
N LEU A 359 3.34 6.66 -2.36
CA LEU A 359 2.30 6.02 -3.13
C LEU A 359 0.96 6.00 -2.40
N TYR A 360 0.97 5.60 -1.14
CA TYR A 360 -0.25 5.53 -0.34
C TYR A 360 -0.85 6.92 -0.12
N VAL A 361 -0.01 7.92 0.16
CA VAL A 361 -0.44 9.32 0.27
C VAL A 361 -1.03 9.83 -1.05
N PHE A 362 -0.38 9.53 -2.18
CA PHE A 362 -0.88 9.90 -3.51
C PHE A 362 -2.28 9.33 -3.78
N ILE A 363 -2.50 8.05 -3.50
CA ILE A 363 -3.81 7.39 -3.70
C ILE A 363 -4.90 8.04 -2.83
N ILE A 364 -4.58 8.40 -1.59
CA ILE A 364 -5.53 9.10 -0.70
C ILE A 364 -5.87 10.49 -1.26
N ILE A 365 -4.87 11.27 -1.68
CA ILE A 365 -5.08 12.58 -2.31
C ILE A 365 -5.95 12.45 -3.55
N ASP A 366 -5.65 11.45 -4.39
CA ASP A 366 -6.41 11.16 -5.59
C ASP A 366 -7.88 10.82 -5.28
N LEU A 367 -8.14 10.02 -4.23
CA LEU A 367 -9.49 9.71 -3.76
C LEU A 367 -10.24 10.97 -3.30
N TYR A 368 -9.59 11.89 -2.58
CA TYR A 368 -10.19 13.19 -2.21
C TYR A 368 -10.49 14.04 -3.45
N TYR A 369 -9.58 14.06 -4.41
CA TYR A 369 -9.74 14.85 -5.63
C TYR A 369 -10.95 14.38 -6.45
N ILE A 370 -11.11 13.07 -6.63
CA ILE A 370 -12.31 12.49 -7.28
C ILE A 370 -13.56 12.92 -6.53
N LYS A 371 -13.55 12.80 -5.21
CA LYS A 371 -14.70 13.13 -4.38
C LYS A 371 -15.10 14.60 -4.56
N ASP A 372 -14.16 15.53 -4.43
CA ASP A 372 -14.46 16.96 -4.53
C ASP A 372 -14.91 17.34 -5.94
N ILE A 373 -14.32 16.73 -6.97
CA ILE A 373 -14.79 16.84 -8.35
C ILE A 373 -16.25 16.38 -8.46
N LEU A 374 -16.60 15.20 -7.95
CA LEU A 374 -17.95 14.64 -8.11
C LEU A 374 -19.00 15.45 -7.32
N TYR A 375 -18.63 16.06 -6.19
CA TYR A 375 -19.56 16.85 -5.37
C TYR A 375 -19.66 18.33 -5.77
N ASN A 376 -18.65 18.93 -6.42
CA ASN A 376 -18.69 20.34 -6.86
C ASN A 376 -19.34 20.53 -8.25
N ILE A 377 -19.82 19.44 -8.87
CA ILE A 377 -20.58 19.45 -10.13
C ILE A 377 -22.09 19.45 -9.88
N GLN A 378 -22.53 19.20 -8.64
CA GLN A 378 -23.90 19.44 -8.18
C GLN A 378 -24.12 20.92 -7.89
#